data_AF-A0AAN8IR33-F1
#
_entry.id   AF-A0AAN8IR33-F1
#
_cell.length_a   1.000
_cell.length_b   1.000
_cell.length_c   1.000
_cell.angle_alpha   90.00
_cell.angle_beta   90.00
_cell.angle_gamma   90.00
#
_symmetry.space_group_name_H-M   'P 1'
#
loop_
_entity.id
_entity.type
_entity.pdbx_description
1 polymer ?
#
loop_
_entity_poly.entity_id
_entity_poly.type
_entity_poly.pdbx_seq_one_letter_code
_entity_poly.pdbx_strand_id
1 'polypeptide(L)'
;MVAMMASLGSVLLVTQILFVVGIELDKAPINADPWDIDGPCQKHVERFARVQSNMVQCATNWSIPPKVCTNCWEHYIAFKQVEYETKHLDNITSLDNRTCTQVIYDNYLLSYSHDISEALTSNIWAKSRCD
;
A
#
# COMPACT_ATOMS: atom_id res chain seq x y z
N MET A 1 -18.57 6.56 61.10
CA MET A 1 -18.91 6.21 59.70
C MET A 1 -18.49 7.36 58.80
N VAL A 2 -17.19 7.56 58.60
CA VAL A 2 -16.62 8.53 57.66
C VAL A 2 -15.30 7.92 57.19
N ALA A 3 -14.97 8.05 55.90
CA ALA A 3 -13.77 7.55 55.21
C ALA A 3 -13.87 6.21 54.45
N MET A 4 -15.03 5.89 53.85
CA MET A 4 -15.10 5.04 52.64
C MET A 4 -15.39 5.87 51.37
N MET A 5 -15.27 7.20 51.41
CA MET A 5 -15.66 8.09 50.29
C MET A 5 -14.50 8.70 49.52
N ALA A 6 -13.23 8.45 49.90
CA ALA A 6 -12.08 9.06 49.23
C ALA A 6 -11.55 8.27 48.02
N SER A 7 -11.93 7.00 47.85
CA SER A 7 -11.40 6.11 46.80
C SER A 7 -12.18 6.16 45.49
N LEU A 8 -13.41 6.69 45.48
CA LEU A 8 -14.29 6.64 44.31
C LEU A 8 -14.07 7.83 43.35
N GLY A 9 -13.67 9.00 43.88
CA GLY A 9 -13.46 10.20 43.06
C GLY A 9 -12.25 10.13 42.13
N SER A 10 -11.13 9.56 42.59
CA SER A 10 -9.90 9.46 41.80
C SER A 10 -9.97 8.41 40.69
N VAL A 11 -10.71 7.31 40.91
CA VAL A 11 -10.93 6.28 39.87
C VAL A 11 -11.85 6.80 38.75
N LEU A 12 -12.84 7.64 39.10
CA LEU A 12 -13.72 8.28 38.13
C LEU A 12 -13.00 9.32 37.27
N LEU A 13 -12.06 10.08 37.82
CA LEU A 13 -11.28 11.05 37.04
C LEU A 13 -10.32 10.38 36.06
N VAL A 14 -9.65 9.29 36.45
CA VAL A 14 -8.73 8.55 35.57
C VAL A 14 -9.48 7.84 34.45
N THR A 15 -10.67 7.29 34.73
CA THR A 15 -11.53 6.68 33.69
C THR A 15 -12.10 7.73 32.72
N GLN A 16 -12.43 8.94 33.18
CA GLN A 16 -12.84 10.02 32.27
C GLN A 16 -11.68 10.54 31.41
N ILE A 17 -10.46 10.64 31.94
CA ILE A 17 -9.29 11.05 31.14
C ILE A 17 -8.95 9.98 30.09
N LEU A 18 -9.01 8.69 30.44
CA LEU A 18 -8.81 7.59 29.49
C LEU A 18 -9.90 7.52 28.41
N PHE A 19 -11.16 7.84 28.75
CA PHE A 19 -12.24 7.95 27.77
C PHE A 19 -12.06 9.14 26.81
N VAL A 20 -11.58 10.29 27.29
CA VAL A 20 -11.40 11.47 26.42
C VAL A 20 -10.22 11.29 25.45
N VAL A 21 -9.12 10.64 25.87
CA VAL A 21 -7.96 10.39 24.99
C VAL A 21 -8.27 9.33 23.92
N GLY A 22 -9.14 8.36 24.21
CA GLY A 22 -9.59 7.36 23.23
C GLY A 22 -10.49 7.91 22.12
N ILE A 23 -11.05 9.11 22.27
CA ILE A 23 -12.06 9.67 21.34
C ILE A 23 -11.43 10.63 20.31
N GLU A 24 -10.24 11.19 20.53
CA GLU A 24 -9.63 12.13 19.57
C GLU A 24 -8.82 11.45 18.46
N LEU A 25 -8.41 10.18 18.60
CA LEU A 25 -7.68 9.48 17.53
C LEU A 25 -8.59 8.99 16.39
N ASP A 26 -9.92 9.01 16.58
CA ASP A 26 -10.94 8.48 15.67
C ASP A 26 -11.85 9.56 15.04
N LYS A 27 -11.57 10.86 15.24
CA LYS A 27 -12.38 11.96 14.67
C LYS A 27 -12.06 12.28 13.21
N ALA A 28 -11.85 11.24 12.44
CA ALA A 28 -11.64 11.32 11.02
C ALA A 28 -13.00 10.98 10.37
N PRO A 29 -13.76 11.94 9.81
CA PRO A 29 -15.12 11.70 9.31
C PRO A 29 -15.10 10.64 8.21
N ILE A 30 -16.01 9.67 8.26
CA ILE A 30 -16.10 8.53 7.30
C ILE A 30 -16.34 9.01 5.84
N ASN A 31 -16.75 10.27 5.64
CA ASN A 31 -16.99 10.90 4.33
C ASN A 31 -15.94 11.96 3.95
N ALA A 32 -14.89 12.13 4.74
CA ALA A 32 -13.75 12.97 4.40
C ALA A 32 -12.54 12.07 4.52
N ASP A 33 -12.26 11.25 3.49
CA ASP A 33 -11.27 10.16 3.56
C ASP A 33 -9.94 10.68 4.12
N PRO A 34 -9.72 10.50 5.44
CA PRO A 34 -8.53 11.01 6.11
C PRO A 34 -7.28 10.23 5.70
N TRP A 35 -7.52 9.12 5.00
CA TRP A 35 -6.57 8.18 4.43
C TRP A 35 -6.46 8.30 2.91
N ASP A 36 -7.18 9.21 2.23
CA ASP A 36 -6.96 9.52 0.79
C ASP A 36 -5.76 10.45 0.61
N ILE A 37 -4.68 10.18 1.35
CA ILE A 37 -3.43 10.92 1.21
C ILE A 37 -2.86 10.70 -0.20
N ASP A 38 -3.23 9.59 -0.81
CA ASP A 38 -2.77 9.13 -2.11
C ASP A 38 -3.62 9.63 -3.26
N GLY A 39 -4.66 10.46 -3.07
CA GLY A 39 -5.57 10.86 -4.14
C GLY A 39 -4.88 11.23 -5.47
N PRO A 40 -3.84 12.09 -5.48
CA PRO A 40 -3.04 12.37 -6.69
C PRO A 40 -2.25 11.17 -7.24
N CYS A 41 -1.81 10.27 -6.37
CA CYS A 41 -1.02 9.07 -6.65
C CYS A 41 -1.88 7.84 -7.02
N GLN A 42 -3.15 7.82 -6.64
CA GLN A 42 -4.06 6.67 -6.72
C GLN A 42 -4.18 6.14 -8.15
N LYS A 43 -4.32 7.04 -9.14
CA LYS A 43 -4.36 6.65 -10.57
C LYS A 43 -3.10 5.88 -11.01
N HIS A 44 -1.94 6.17 -10.41
CA HIS A 44 -0.69 5.49 -10.72
C HIS A 44 -0.63 4.13 -10.03
N VAL A 45 -1.07 4.05 -8.76
CA VAL A 45 -1.22 2.80 -8.02
C VAL A 45 -2.14 1.83 -8.76
N GLU A 46 -3.33 2.29 -9.19
CA GLU A 46 -4.30 1.47 -9.91
C GLU A 46 -3.78 0.97 -11.26
N ARG A 47 -3.11 1.84 -12.02
CA ARG A 47 -2.47 1.45 -13.27
C ARG A 47 -1.38 0.41 -13.02
N PHE A 48 -0.60 0.57 -11.96
CA PHE A 48 0.46 -0.37 -11.63
C PHE A 48 -0.09 -1.73 -11.18
N ALA A 49 -1.09 -1.72 -10.28
CA ALA A 49 -1.80 -2.91 -9.85
C ALA A 49 -2.39 -3.70 -11.02
N ARG A 50 -2.95 -3.01 -12.03
CA ARG A 50 -3.50 -3.64 -13.23
C ARG A 50 -2.44 -4.37 -14.06
N VAL A 51 -1.29 -3.76 -14.30
CA VAL A 51 -0.24 -4.43 -15.10
C VAL A 51 0.43 -5.57 -14.32
N GLN A 52 0.58 -5.41 -13.00
CA GLN A 52 1.04 -6.49 -12.12
C GLN A 52 0.06 -7.67 -12.16
N SER A 53 -1.25 -7.44 -12.02
CA SER A 53 -2.25 -8.50 -12.03
C SER A 53 -2.34 -9.23 -13.38
N ASN A 54 -2.20 -8.52 -14.50
CA ASN A 54 -2.13 -9.13 -15.82
C ASN A 54 -0.92 -10.07 -15.95
N MET A 55 0.24 -9.66 -15.46
CA MET A 55 1.44 -10.50 -15.47
C MET A 55 1.26 -11.74 -14.56
N VAL A 56 0.72 -11.56 -13.35
CA VAL A 56 0.40 -12.68 -12.44
C VAL A 56 -0.57 -13.67 -13.10
N GLN A 57 -1.64 -13.17 -13.71
CA GLN A 57 -2.63 -13.98 -14.40
C GLN A 57 -1.99 -14.78 -15.53
N CYS A 58 -1.22 -14.13 -16.40
CA CYS A 58 -0.56 -14.82 -17.51
C CYS A 58 0.44 -15.88 -17.02
N ALA A 59 1.29 -15.53 -16.07
CA ALA A 59 2.27 -16.45 -15.51
C ALA A 59 1.62 -17.66 -14.84
N THR A 60 0.47 -17.48 -14.19
CA THR A 60 -0.28 -18.57 -13.56
C THR A 60 -0.89 -19.50 -14.62
N ASN A 61 -1.45 -18.94 -15.69
CA ASN A 61 -2.00 -19.72 -16.81
C ASN A 61 -0.91 -20.52 -17.56
N TRP A 62 0.31 -19.97 -17.63
CA TRP A 62 1.44 -20.53 -18.38
C TRP A 62 2.64 -20.88 -17.49
N SER A 63 2.39 -21.41 -16.29
CA SER A 63 3.38 -21.60 -15.21
C SER A 63 4.54 -22.56 -15.49
N ILE A 64 4.60 -23.15 -16.68
CA ILE A 64 5.67 -24.08 -17.09
C ILE A 64 6.72 -23.30 -17.90
N PRO A 65 7.99 -23.25 -17.48
CA PRO A 65 9.06 -22.70 -18.32
C PRO A 65 9.18 -23.45 -19.66
N PRO A 66 9.44 -22.78 -20.81
CA PRO A 66 9.59 -21.35 -21.02
C PRO A 66 8.27 -20.64 -21.40
N LYS A 67 7.11 -21.28 -21.18
CA LYS A 67 5.81 -20.75 -21.65
C LYS A 67 5.47 -19.39 -21.04
N VAL A 68 5.94 -19.10 -19.83
CA VAL A 68 5.86 -17.75 -19.23
C VAL A 68 6.53 -16.74 -20.16
N CYS A 69 7.77 -16.99 -20.61
CA CYS A 69 8.50 -16.07 -21.47
C CYS A 69 7.80 -15.90 -22.82
N THR A 70 7.40 -16.99 -23.45
CA THR A 70 6.83 -16.93 -24.80
C THR A 70 5.44 -16.32 -24.85
N ASN A 71 4.64 -16.47 -23.79
CA ASN A 71 3.25 -16.01 -23.78
C ASN A 71 3.02 -14.73 -22.97
N CYS A 72 3.89 -14.40 -22.02
CA CYS A 72 3.66 -13.29 -21.08
C CYS A 72 4.63 -12.12 -21.26
N TRP A 73 5.52 -12.14 -22.26
CA TRP A 73 6.52 -11.09 -22.45
C TRP A 73 5.91 -9.69 -22.60
N GLU A 74 4.78 -9.55 -23.29
CA GLU A 74 4.10 -8.24 -23.42
C GLU A 74 3.63 -7.71 -22.07
N HIS A 75 3.06 -8.57 -21.24
CA HIS A 75 2.63 -8.21 -19.89
C HIS A 75 3.83 -7.87 -19.00
N TYR A 76 4.94 -8.59 -19.14
CA TYR A 76 6.16 -8.28 -18.42
C TYR A 76 6.75 -6.92 -18.82
N ILE A 77 6.83 -6.62 -20.12
CA ILE A 77 7.30 -5.31 -20.60
C ILE A 77 6.38 -4.18 -20.10
N ALA A 78 5.05 -4.35 -20.22
CA ALA A 78 4.10 -3.36 -19.72
C ALA A 78 4.25 -3.14 -18.21
N PHE A 79 4.43 -4.22 -17.44
CA PHE A 79 4.73 -4.17 -16.02
C PHE A 79 6.03 -3.39 -15.73
N LYS A 80 7.14 -3.72 -16.39
CA LYS A 80 8.43 -3.03 -16.18
C LYS A 80 8.39 -1.56 -16.59
N GLN A 81 7.66 -1.23 -17.66
CA GLN A 81 7.48 0.14 -18.10
C GLN A 81 6.75 0.97 -17.04
N VAL A 82 5.64 0.46 -16.50
CA VAL A 82 4.90 1.18 -15.45
C VAL A 82 5.70 1.23 -14.15
N GLU A 83 6.42 0.17 -13.79
CA GLU A 83 7.32 0.18 -12.62
C GLU A 83 8.37 1.29 -12.75
N TYR A 84 8.99 1.43 -13.93
CA TYR A 84 9.93 2.51 -14.19
C TYR A 84 9.25 3.88 -14.04
N GLU A 85 8.10 4.08 -14.68
CA GLU A 85 7.36 5.35 -14.60
C GLU A 85 6.98 5.72 -13.17
N THR A 86 6.52 4.76 -12.35
CA THR A 86 6.14 5.00 -10.96
C THR A 86 7.33 5.29 -10.05
N LYS A 87 8.52 4.76 -10.36
CA LYS A 87 9.77 5.08 -9.66
C LYS A 87 10.30 6.49 -9.94
N HIS A 88 9.75 7.19 -10.94
CA HIS A 88 10.16 8.53 -11.37
C HIS A 88 9.01 9.54 -11.28
N LEU A 89 8.05 9.32 -10.38
CA LEU A 89 6.96 10.29 -10.11
C LEU A 89 7.41 11.36 -9.11
N ASP A 90 8.49 12.04 -9.44
CA ASP A 90 9.13 13.02 -8.55
C ASP A 90 8.41 14.39 -8.56
N ASN A 91 7.61 14.63 -9.60
CA ASN A 91 6.89 15.89 -9.82
C ASN A 91 5.42 15.86 -9.37
N ILE A 92 4.94 14.73 -8.84
CA ILE A 92 3.56 14.57 -8.36
C ILE A 92 3.64 14.25 -6.87
N THR A 93 2.90 15.02 -6.07
CA THR A 93 2.89 14.86 -4.61
C THR A 93 1.52 14.45 -4.10
N SER A 94 1.54 13.68 -3.01
CA SER A 94 0.39 13.37 -2.16
C SER A 94 -0.12 14.60 -1.40
N LEU A 95 -1.25 14.45 -0.70
CA LEU A 95 -1.81 15.52 0.13
C LEU A 95 -0.90 15.92 1.32
N ASP A 96 0.02 15.05 1.75
CA ASP A 96 1.02 15.32 2.78
C ASP A 96 2.39 15.74 2.24
N ASN A 97 2.44 16.13 0.95
CA ASN A 97 3.63 16.67 0.30
C ASN A 97 4.82 15.69 0.17
N ARG A 98 4.53 14.39 0.12
CA ARG A 98 5.50 13.36 -0.30
C ARG A 98 5.39 13.12 -1.79
N THR A 99 6.46 12.68 -2.44
CA THR A 99 6.36 12.32 -3.85
C THR A 99 5.57 11.02 -4.00
N CYS A 100 4.86 10.85 -5.11
CA CYS A 100 4.15 9.60 -5.36
C CYS A 100 5.10 8.39 -5.44
N THR A 101 6.36 8.59 -5.81
CA THR A 101 7.40 7.55 -5.70
C THR A 101 7.52 7.06 -4.25
N GLN A 102 7.63 7.97 -3.29
CA GLN A 102 7.74 7.65 -1.86
C GLN A 102 6.46 6.96 -1.36
N VAL A 103 5.29 7.45 -1.76
CA VAL A 103 4.00 6.84 -1.41
C VAL A 103 3.91 5.37 -1.85
N ILE A 104 4.32 5.07 -3.08
CA ILE A 104 4.17 3.74 -3.70
C ILE A 104 5.20 2.74 -3.18
N TYR A 105 6.43 3.19 -2.90
CA TYR A 105 7.56 2.29 -2.65
C TYR A 105 8.14 2.35 -1.24
N ASP A 106 7.93 3.43 -0.48
CA ASP A 106 8.36 3.49 0.91
C ASP A 106 7.31 2.82 1.82
N ASN A 107 7.58 2.77 3.13
CA ASN A 107 6.65 2.26 4.15
C ASN A 107 5.46 3.20 4.42
N TYR A 108 5.01 3.93 3.39
CA TYR A 108 3.93 4.88 3.47
C TYR A 108 2.57 4.20 3.34
N LEU A 109 2.43 3.38 2.29
CA LEU A 109 1.44 2.32 2.19
C LEU A 109 2.18 0.99 2.36
N LEU A 110 1.48 -0.07 2.78
CA LEU A 110 2.06 -1.42 2.73
C LEU A 110 2.66 -1.63 1.32
N SER A 111 3.94 -1.96 1.25
CA SER A 111 4.74 -1.95 0.02
C SER A 111 4.41 -3.11 -0.93
N TYR A 112 3.14 -3.49 -1.04
CA TYR A 112 2.68 -4.58 -1.89
C TYR A 112 3.11 -4.40 -3.34
N SER A 113 3.13 -3.16 -3.84
CA SER A 113 3.65 -2.86 -5.17
C SER A 113 5.12 -3.29 -5.31
N HIS A 114 5.95 -3.03 -4.30
CA HIS A 114 7.34 -3.48 -4.27
C HIS A 114 7.43 -5.01 -4.17
N ASP A 115 6.71 -5.63 -3.24
CA ASP A 115 6.78 -7.07 -2.98
C ASP A 115 6.30 -7.89 -4.19
N ILE A 116 5.22 -7.45 -4.82
CA ILE A 116 4.69 -8.08 -6.04
C ILE A 116 5.66 -7.87 -7.20
N SER A 117 6.25 -6.67 -7.34
CA SER A 117 7.27 -6.40 -8.34
C SER A 117 8.47 -7.35 -8.23
N GLU A 118 8.95 -7.55 -7.01
CA GLU A 118 10.07 -8.44 -6.72
C GLU A 118 9.70 -9.89 -7.02
N ALA A 119 8.50 -10.34 -6.64
CA ALA A 119 8.01 -11.67 -6.97
C ALA A 119 7.88 -11.91 -8.48
N LEU A 120 7.30 -10.95 -9.22
CA LEU A 120 7.14 -11.03 -10.68
C LEU A 120 8.50 -11.07 -11.39
N THR A 121 9.46 -10.27 -10.94
CA THR A 121 10.78 -10.15 -11.57
C THR A 121 11.69 -11.33 -11.20
N SER A 122 11.97 -11.49 -9.91
CA SER A 122 13.01 -12.41 -9.43
C SER A 122 12.54 -13.85 -9.30
N ASN A 123 11.25 -14.08 -9.01
CA ASN A 123 10.72 -15.43 -8.80
C ASN A 123 9.97 -15.99 -10.01
N ILE A 124 9.30 -15.15 -10.79
CA ILE A 124 8.53 -15.62 -11.94
C ILE A 124 9.34 -15.49 -13.23
N TRP A 125 9.75 -14.27 -13.59
CA TRP A 125 10.45 -14.03 -14.86
C TRP A 125 11.83 -14.70 -14.91
N ALA A 126 12.70 -14.41 -13.93
CA ALA A 126 14.06 -14.96 -13.91
C ALA A 126 14.07 -16.50 -13.77
N LYS A 127 13.25 -17.08 -12.89
CA LYS A 127 13.20 -18.56 -12.73
C LYS A 127 12.56 -19.26 -13.94
N SER A 128 11.80 -18.54 -14.76
CA SER A 128 11.30 -19.05 -16.04
C SER A 128 12.38 -19.06 -17.14
N ARG A 129 13.60 -18.58 -16.85
CA ARG A 129 14.75 -18.50 -17.77
C ARG A 129 14.43 -17.66 -19.00
N CYS A 130 13.84 -16.48 -18.78
CA CYS A 130 13.48 -15.53 -19.82
C CYS A 130 14.62 -14.54 -20.16
N ASP A 131 15.85 -14.91 -19.80
CA ASP A 131 17.07 -14.10 -19.92
C ASP A 131 17.61 -14.10 -21.35
#